data_AF-A0A7S2KFF1-F1
#
_entry.id   AF-A0A7S2KFF1-F1
#
_cell.length_a   1.000
_cell.length_b   1.000
_cell.length_c   1.000
_cell.angle_alpha   90.00
_cell.angle_beta   90.00
_cell.angle_gamma   90.00
#
_symmetry.space_group_name_H-M   'P 1'
#
loop_
_entity.id
_entity.type
_entity.pdbx_description
1 polymer ?
#
loop_
_entity_poly.entity_id
_entity_poly.type
_entity_poly.pdbx_seq_one_letter_code
_entity_poly.pdbx_strand_id
1 'polypeptide(L)'
;GSLFSGGQAAEGALGLLRRTTSSLLQVSGGLVPARTFLCPICCENAREEDRVVLQDCGQVDHGCCKDCMGHYVRGLVLDGRVKAIICPQGRECGAAAAPEEVQQLVDEETFDKFHRFQRMQQDRTLRQ
;
A
#
# COMPACT_ATOMS: atom_id res chain seq x y z
N GLY A 1 -29.27 30.00 65.21
CA GLY A 1 -30.27 28.95 64.94
C GLY A 1 -29.55 27.64 64.93
N SER A 2 -29.72 26.81 65.97
CA SER A 2 -30.80 25.81 66.09
C SER A 2 -30.51 24.65 65.12
N LEU A 3 -29.87 23.57 65.61
CA LEU A 3 -30.52 22.39 66.22
C LEU A 3 -31.57 21.77 65.30
N PHE A 4 -31.36 20.54 64.85
CA PHE A 4 -32.35 19.47 65.05
C PHE A 4 -31.69 18.10 64.90
N SER A 5 -32.05 17.23 65.84
CA SER A 5 -31.55 15.89 66.11
C SER A 5 -32.37 14.81 65.39
N GLY A 6 -31.80 13.61 65.26
CA GLY A 6 -32.52 12.39 65.65
C GLY A 6 -32.64 11.24 64.64
N GLY A 7 -32.38 10.02 65.16
CA GLY A 7 -33.01 8.74 64.74
C GLY A 7 -32.11 7.83 63.89
N GLN A 8 -31.31 6.94 64.48
CA GLN A 8 -31.59 5.57 64.94
C GLN A 8 -31.89 4.50 63.86
N ALA A 9 -30.93 3.56 63.78
CA ALA A 9 -31.04 2.11 63.63
C ALA A 9 -32.03 1.50 62.62
N ALA A 10 -31.48 0.72 61.67
CA ALA A 10 -32.00 -0.60 61.37
C ALA A 10 -30.92 -1.45 60.69
N GLU A 11 -30.69 -2.61 61.28
CA GLU A 11 -29.83 -3.68 60.80
C GLU A 11 -30.41 -4.28 59.52
N GLY A 12 -29.55 -4.60 58.56
CA GLY A 12 -29.97 -5.16 57.28
C GLY A 12 -28.86 -6.01 56.67
N ALA A 13 -28.99 -7.32 56.86
CA ALA A 13 -28.20 -8.40 56.30
C ALA A 13 -27.39 -8.06 55.02
N LEU A 14 -26.07 -8.03 55.16
CA LEU A 14 -25.12 -8.11 54.04
C LEU A 14 -25.14 -9.54 53.49
N GLY A 15 -26.22 -9.88 52.78
CA GLY A 15 -26.29 -11.07 51.95
C GLY A 15 -25.23 -10.95 50.85
N LEU A 16 -24.20 -11.81 50.94
CA LEU A 16 -23.20 -12.01 49.90
C LEU A 16 -23.90 -12.41 48.59
N LEU A 17 -24.15 -11.44 47.71
CA LEU A 17 -24.25 -11.71 46.28
C LEU A 17 -22.90 -11.38 45.66
N ARG A 18 -22.01 -12.36 45.78
CA ARG A 18 -20.73 -12.43 45.08
C ARG A 18 -21.04 -12.55 43.59
N ARG A 19 -21.26 -11.41 42.92
CA ARG A 19 -21.34 -11.34 41.46
C ARG A 19 -19.98 -11.76 40.94
N THR A 20 -19.85 -13.01 40.52
CA THR A 20 -18.70 -13.48 39.77
C THR A 20 -18.77 -12.77 38.43
N THR A 21 -18.05 -11.65 38.30
CA THR A 21 -17.82 -11.01 37.02
C THR A 21 -16.96 -11.97 36.22
N SER A 22 -17.58 -12.67 35.28
CA SER A 22 -16.85 -13.44 34.27
C SER A 22 -15.92 -12.48 33.55
N SER A 23 -14.61 -12.58 33.83
CA SER A 23 -13.57 -11.89 33.07
C SER A 23 -13.61 -12.43 31.64
N LEU A 24 -14.30 -11.70 30.76
CA LEU A 24 -14.12 -11.87 29.33
C LEU A 24 -12.72 -11.38 29.00
N LEU A 25 -11.84 -12.32 28.64
CA LEU A 25 -10.55 -12.03 28.05
C LEU A 25 -10.77 -11.21 26.77
N GLN A 26 -10.65 -9.90 26.88
CA GLN A 26 -10.52 -9.02 25.72
C GLN A 26 -9.15 -9.28 25.10
N VAL A 27 -9.10 -10.20 24.14
CA VAL A 27 -8.09 -10.14 23.07
C VAL A 27 -8.37 -8.86 22.30
N SER A 28 -7.74 -7.78 22.74
CA SER A 28 -7.58 -6.57 21.94
C SER A 28 -6.46 -6.86 20.95
N GLY A 29 -6.77 -7.64 19.92
CA GLY A 29 -5.99 -7.61 18.69
C GLY A 29 -6.15 -6.21 18.12
N GLY A 30 -5.26 -5.30 18.51
CA GLY A 30 -5.27 -3.92 18.04
C GLY A 30 -5.17 -3.93 16.53
N LEU A 31 -6.27 -3.58 15.85
CA LEU A 31 -6.25 -3.27 14.43
C LEU A 31 -5.49 -1.96 14.27
N VAL A 32 -4.17 -2.05 14.09
CA VAL A 32 -3.37 -0.91 13.68
C VAL A 32 -3.87 -0.53 12.29
N PRO A 33 -4.40 0.69 12.08
CA PRO A 33 -4.86 1.10 10.76
C PRO A 33 -3.68 1.01 9.78
N ALA A 34 -3.89 0.30 8.67
CA ALA A 34 -2.90 0.19 7.62
C ALA A 34 -2.59 1.60 7.09
N ARG A 35 -1.30 1.90 6.92
CA ARG A 35 -0.88 3.18 6.36
C ARG A 35 -1.24 3.22 4.87
N THR A 36 -1.73 4.36 4.42
CA THR A 36 -2.15 4.58 3.04
C THR A 36 -1.50 5.83 2.46
N PHE A 37 -1.49 5.93 1.13
CA PHE A 37 -1.03 7.09 0.39
C PHE A 37 -1.97 7.38 -0.79
N LEU A 38 -1.99 8.63 -1.24
CA LEU A 38 -2.76 9.03 -2.41
C LEU A 38 -1.95 8.72 -3.68
N CYS A 39 -2.43 7.81 -4.52
CA CYS A 39 -1.76 7.49 -5.78
C CYS A 39 -1.86 8.67 -6.76
N PRO A 40 -0.75 9.15 -7.34
CA PRO A 40 -0.76 10.31 -8.25
C PRO A 40 -1.40 10.02 -9.61
N ILE A 41 -1.63 8.74 -9.95
CA ILE A 41 -2.18 8.32 -11.25
C ILE A 41 -3.70 8.13 -11.18
N CYS A 42 -4.19 7.30 -10.26
CA CYS A 42 -5.64 7.04 -10.12
C CYS A 42 -6.34 7.94 -9.10
N CYS A 43 -5.60 8.73 -8.30
CA CYS A 43 -6.14 9.58 -7.24
C CYS A 43 -6.91 8.81 -6.14
N GLU A 44 -6.60 7.52 -5.96
CA GLU A 44 -7.17 6.69 -4.89
C GLU A 44 -6.18 6.48 -3.73
N ASN A 45 -6.72 6.22 -2.53
CA ASN A 45 -5.91 5.86 -1.36
C ASN A 45 -5.50 4.38 -1.44
N ALA A 46 -4.26 4.12 -1.82
CA ALA A 46 -3.67 2.79 -1.85
C ALA A 46 -2.91 2.50 -0.55
N ARG A 47 -2.72 1.22 -0.23
CA ARG A 47 -1.90 0.83 0.93
C ARG A 47 -0.44 1.14 0.63
N GLU A 48 0.32 1.56 1.65
CA GLU A 48 1.74 1.85 1.46
C GLU A 48 2.55 0.62 0.99
N GLU A 49 2.11 -0.59 1.35
CA GLU A 49 2.70 -1.85 0.88
C GLU A 49 2.54 -2.10 -0.63
N ASP A 50 1.52 -1.49 -1.26
CA ASP A 50 1.26 -1.58 -2.70
C ASP A 50 1.93 -0.44 -3.48
N ARG A 51 2.71 0.42 -2.80
CA ARG A 51 3.44 1.51 -3.46
C ARG A 51 4.63 0.95 -4.22
N VAL A 52 4.71 1.23 -5.52
CA VAL A 52 5.85 0.89 -6.37
C VAL A 52 6.64 2.15 -6.68
N VAL A 53 7.92 2.12 -6.36
CA VAL A 53 8.91 3.14 -6.72
C VAL A 53 9.99 2.44 -7.52
N LEU A 54 10.35 2.98 -8.69
CA LEU A 54 11.44 2.42 -9.48
C LEU A 54 12.75 2.53 -8.68
N GLN A 55 13.55 1.47 -8.70
CA GLN A 55 14.83 1.41 -7.98
C GLN A 55 15.75 2.58 -8.35
N ASP A 56 15.82 2.90 -9.65
CA ASP A 56 16.62 4.01 -10.17
C ASP A 56 16.04 5.40 -9.78
N CYS A 57 14.75 5.48 -9.48
CA CYS A 57 14.10 6.72 -9.05
C CYS A 57 14.38 7.05 -7.58
N GLY A 58 14.17 6.09 -6.68
CA GLY A 58 14.36 6.24 -5.24
C GLY A 58 13.45 7.27 -4.53
N GLN A 59 12.67 8.06 -5.26
CA GLN A 59 11.78 9.09 -4.70
C GLN A 59 10.41 8.49 -4.37
N VAL A 60 10.10 8.43 -3.08
CA VAL A 60 8.85 7.82 -2.57
C VAL A 60 7.61 8.59 -2.99
N ASP A 61 7.73 9.90 -3.23
CA ASP A 61 6.66 10.77 -3.75
C ASP A 61 6.33 10.50 -5.23
N HIS A 62 7.26 9.89 -5.99
CA HIS A 62 7.01 9.45 -7.36
C HIS A 62 6.35 8.07 -7.43
N GLY A 63 6.21 7.40 -6.28
CA GLY A 63 5.61 6.08 -6.20
C GLY A 63 4.13 6.10 -6.54
N CYS A 64 3.68 5.13 -7.31
CA CYS A 64 2.28 4.91 -7.61
C CYS A 64 1.83 3.53 -7.15
N CYS A 65 0.52 3.29 -7.09
CA CYS A 65 0.04 1.98 -6.69
C CYS A 65 0.42 0.91 -7.72
N LYS A 66 0.55 -0.33 -7.25
CA LYS A 66 0.96 -1.48 -8.06
C LYS A 66 0.12 -1.65 -9.33
N ASP A 67 -1.19 -1.47 -9.25
CA ASP A 67 -2.08 -1.56 -10.41
C ASP A 67 -1.79 -0.49 -11.47
N CYS A 68 -1.63 0.77 -11.05
CA CYS A 68 -1.30 1.85 -11.97
C CYS A 68 0.07 1.66 -12.61
N MET A 69 1.06 1.23 -11.83
CA MET A 69 2.38 0.93 -12.37
C MET A 69 2.31 -0.24 -13.38
N GLY A 70 1.61 -1.32 -13.05
CA GLY A 70 1.44 -2.47 -13.94
C GLY A 70 0.76 -2.09 -15.25
N HIS A 71 -0.32 -1.32 -15.19
CA HIS A 71 -1.00 -0.81 -16.39
C HIS A 71 -0.10 0.11 -17.24
N TYR A 72 0.65 1.00 -16.59
CA TYR A 72 1.59 1.89 -17.27
C TYR A 72 2.67 1.10 -18.00
N VAL A 73 3.33 0.17 -17.33
CA VAL A 73 4.38 -0.68 -17.90
C VAL A 73 3.83 -1.53 -19.04
N ARG A 74 2.69 -2.21 -18.82
CA ARG A 74 2.03 -3.02 -19.86
C ARG A 74 1.71 -2.19 -21.09
N GLY A 75 1.18 -0.98 -20.92
CA GLY A 75 0.89 -0.06 -22.03
C GLY A 75 2.15 0.27 -22.85
N LEU A 76 3.27 0.59 -22.19
CA LEU A 76 4.54 0.86 -22.87
C LEU A 76 5.07 -0.34 -23.64
N VAL A 77 4.94 -1.55 -23.07
CA VAL A 77 5.35 -2.78 -23.74
C VAL A 77 4.50 -3.05 -24.98
N LEU A 78 3.18 -2.91 -24.87
CA LEU A 78 2.26 -3.10 -26.00
C LEU A 78 2.50 -2.08 -27.12
N ASP A 79 2.88 -0.86 -26.78
CA ASP A 79 3.27 0.19 -27.74
C ASP A 79 4.67 -0.02 -28.35
N GLY A 80 5.41 -1.05 -27.92
CA GLY A 80 6.79 -1.30 -28.33
C GLY A 80 7.79 -0.26 -27.81
N ARG A 81 7.41 0.56 -26.83
CA ARG A 81 8.23 1.60 -26.19
C ARG A 81 9.10 1.01 -25.06
N VAL A 82 9.87 -0.02 -25.39
CA VAL A 82 10.65 -0.82 -24.41
C VAL A 82 12.11 -0.39 -24.24
N LYS A 83 12.56 0.66 -24.95
CA LYS A 83 13.96 1.11 -24.91
C LYS A 83 14.38 1.55 -23.51
N ALA A 84 13.49 2.29 -22.85
CA ALA A 84 13.59 2.71 -21.47
C ALA A 84 12.16 2.96 -20.97
N ILE A 85 11.72 2.20 -19.98
CA ILE A 85 10.46 2.44 -19.30
C ILE A 85 10.72 3.49 -18.22
N ILE A 86 10.38 4.74 -18.52
CA ILE A 86 10.69 5.88 -17.66
C ILE A 86 9.70 6.01 -16.50
N CYS A 87 10.12 6.66 -15.42
CA CYS A 87 9.25 7.01 -14.29
C CYS A 87 7.96 7.71 -14.75
N PRO A 88 6.77 7.31 -14.26
CA PRO A 88 5.50 7.90 -14.67
C PRO A 88 5.33 9.36 -14.25
N GLN A 89 6.07 9.81 -13.22
CA GLN A 89 6.02 11.20 -12.74
C GLN A 89 6.69 12.21 -13.69
N GLY A 90 7.36 11.75 -14.75
CA GLY A 90 7.69 12.59 -15.90
C GLY A 90 9.18 12.69 -16.23
N ARG A 91 9.46 13.54 -17.24
CA ARG A 91 10.78 13.70 -17.89
C ARG A 91 11.87 14.25 -16.96
N GLU A 92 11.47 14.95 -15.91
CA GLU A 92 12.37 15.58 -14.94
C GLU A 92 13.01 14.59 -13.97
N CYS A 93 12.38 13.43 -13.74
CA CYS A 93 13.02 12.35 -12.98
C CYS A 93 14.04 11.58 -13.83
N GLY A 94 13.66 11.22 -15.06
CA GLY A 94 14.54 10.49 -16.00
C GLY A 94 14.86 9.04 -15.62
N ALA A 95 14.47 8.59 -14.43
CA ALA A 95 14.75 7.24 -13.95
C ALA A 95 14.06 6.18 -14.82
N ALA A 96 14.73 5.04 -15.00
CA ALA A 96 14.25 3.93 -15.81
C ALA A 96 14.03 2.66 -14.98
N ALA A 97 12.99 1.90 -15.33
CA ALA A 97 12.72 0.60 -14.73
C ALA A 97 13.75 -0.43 -15.18
N ALA A 98 14.28 -1.19 -14.23
CA ALA A 98 15.11 -2.34 -14.54
C ALA A 98 14.26 -3.50 -15.11
N PRO A 99 14.81 -4.37 -15.97
CA PRO A 99 14.06 -5.51 -16.54
C PRO A 99 13.39 -6.40 -15.49
N GLU A 100 14.04 -6.58 -14.34
CA GLU A 100 13.53 -7.38 -13.22
C GLU A 100 12.29 -6.73 -12.59
N GLU A 101 12.25 -5.39 -12.53
CA GLU A 101 11.08 -4.66 -12.05
C GLU A 101 9.91 -4.80 -13.03
N VAL A 102 10.20 -4.74 -14.34
CA VAL A 102 9.20 -4.98 -15.39
C VAL A 102 8.58 -6.37 -15.20
N GLN A 103 9.39 -7.40 -14.99
CA GLN A 103 8.93 -8.77 -14.77
C GLN A 103 7.99 -8.90 -13.56
N GLN A 104 8.21 -8.13 -12.49
CA GLN A 104 7.35 -8.16 -11.31
C GLN A 104 6.02 -7.40 -11.50
N LEU A 105 5.96 -6.50 -12.49
CA LEU A 105 4.83 -5.61 -12.73
C LEU A 105 3.88 -6.10 -13.81
N VAL A 106 4.33 -7.01 -14.67
CA VAL A 106 3.52 -7.56 -15.76
C VAL A 106 3.50 -9.09 -15.70
N ASP A 107 2.49 -9.67 -16.34
CA ASP A 107 2.38 -11.10 -16.61
C ASP A 107 3.45 -11.60 -17.59
N GLU A 108 3.67 -12.92 -17.57
CA GLU A 108 4.67 -13.61 -18.41
C GLU A 108 4.49 -13.31 -19.90
N GLU A 109 3.26 -13.31 -20.43
CA GLU A 109 2.99 -13.03 -21.84
C GLU A 109 3.45 -11.61 -22.24
N THR A 110 3.18 -10.64 -21.38
CA THR A 110 3.62 -9.25 -21.59
C THR A 110 5.14 -9.14 -21.46
N PHE A 111 5.75 -9.85 -20.51
CA PHE A 111 7.21 -9.84 -20.34
C PHE A 111 7.95 -10.48 -21.53
N ASP A 112 7.40 -11.53 -22.14
CA ASP A 112 7.93 -12.12 -23.38
C ASP A 112 7.90 -11.13 -24.55
N LYS A 113 6.82 -10.33 -24.67
CA LYS A 113 6.74 -9.26 -25.66
C LYS A 113 7.82 -8.20 -25.42
N PHE A 114 8.05 -7.83 -24.16
CA PHE A 114 9.12 -6.92 -23.78
C PHE A 114 10.50 -7.41 -24.27
N HIS A 115 10.84 -8.68 -23.99
CA HIS A 115 12.09 -9.29 -24.47
C HIS A 115 12.18 -9.32 -26.00
N ARG A 116 11.10 -9.68 -26.69
CA ARG A 116 11.06 -9.70 -28.15
C ARG A 116 11.34 -8.31 -28.73
N PHE A 117 10.71 -7.28 -28.19
CA PHE A 117 10.94 -5.90 -28.65
C PHE A 117 12.35 -5.42 -28.34
N GLN A 118 12.92 -5.74 -27.17
CA GLN A 118 14.31 -5.39 -26.86
C GLN A 118 15.29 -6.01 -27.86
N ARG A 119 15.14 -7.30 -28.18
CA ARG A 119 15.96 -7.99 -29.20
C ARG A 119 15.87 -7.33 -30.57
N MET A 120 14.65 -6.99 -31.00
CA MET A 120 14.43 -6.33 -32.30
C MET A 120 15.05 -4.93 -32.37
N GLN A 121 15.04 -4.18 -31.27
CA GLN A 121 15.65 -2.85 -31.22
C GLN A 121 17.18 -2.91 -31.24
N GLN A 122 17.79 -3.92 -30.60
CA GLN A 122 19.23 -4.15 -30.67
C GLN A 122 19.68 -4.48 -32.11
N ASP A 123 18.94 -5.35 -32.82
CA ASP A 123 19.27 -5.74 -34.21
C ASP A 123 19.22 -4.56 -35.20
N ARG A 124 18.27 -3.62 -35.00
CA ARG A 124 18.19 -2.40 -35.82
C ARG A 124 19.43 -1.50 -35.73
N THR A 125 20.21 -1.58 -34.65
CA THR A 125 21.46 -0.82 -34.50
C THR A 125 22.63 -1.40 -35.29
N LEU A 126 22.51 -2.63 -35.83
CA LEU A 126 23.54 -3.31 -36.61
C LEU A 126 23.48 -3.04 -38.12
N ARG A 127 22.55 -2.20 -38.59
CA ARG A 127 22.41 -1.83 -40.01
C ARG A 127 22.99 -0.45 -40.35
N GLN A 128 23.97 0.02 -39.58
CA GLN A 128 24.76 1.22 -39.90
C GLN A 128 26.12 0.84 -40.47
#